data_AF-A0A4V5PYN0-F1
#
_entry.id   AF-A0A4V5PYN0-F1
#
_cell.length_a   1.000
_cell.length_b   1.000
_cell.length_c   1.000
_cell.angle_alpha   90.00
_cell.angle_beta   90.00
_cell.angle_gamma   90.00
#
_symmetry.space_group_name_H-M   'P 1'
#
loop_
_entity.id
_entity.type
_entity.pdbx_description
1 polymer ?
#
loop_
_entity_poly.entity_id
_entity_poly.type
_entity_poly.pdbx_seq_one_letter_code
_entity_poly.pdbx_strand_id
1 'polypeptide(L)'
;MNILAVCCGAIGFFLISNLLFSLLYMLSKSAGKGFYRWTSHDDLEILVIVTAPLFGLTQYVASTLYEKYNWFKARILLILYSILLVILAILFFILFDLL
;
A
#
# COMPACT_ATOMS: atom_id res chain seq x y z
N MET A 1 6.87 -4.05 26.55
CA MET A 1 7.70 -4.60 25.46
C MET A 1 6.84 -5.24 24.38
N ASN A 2 5.92 -6.16 24.69
CA ASN A 2 5.07 -6.81 23.65
C ASN A 2 4.23 -5.88 22.75
N ILE A 3 3.62 -4.81 23.26
CA ILE A 3 2.71 -3.98 22.44
C ILE A 3 3.46 -3.20 21.34
N LEU A 4 4.66 -2.69 21.64
CA LEU A 4 5.48 -1.94 20.67
C LEU A 4 5.98 -2.85 19.55
N ALA A 5 6.42 -4.07 19.88
CA ALA A 5 6.80 -5.07 18.89
C ALA A 5 5.59 -5.47 18.02
N VAL A 6 4.42 -5.71 18.62
CA VAL A 6 3.19 -6.01 17.86
C VAL A 6 2.81 -4.86 16.91
N CYS A 7 2.91 -3.60 17.35
CA CYS A 7 2.68 -2.45 16.49
C CYS A 7 3.70 -2.36 15.35
N CYS A 8 4.99 -2.59 15.61
CA CYS A 8 6.03 -2.58 14.57
C CYS A 8 5.82 -3.69 13.54
N GLY A 9 5.46 -4.90 13.98
CA GLY A 9 5.11 -6.00 13.09
C GLY A 9 3.87 -5.70 12.24
N ALA A 10 2.83 -5.12 12.83
CA ALA A 10 1.61 -4.72 12.11
C ALA A 10 1.89 -3.63 11.06
N ILE A 11 2.72 -2.64 11.39
CA ILE A 11 3.14 -1.60 10.45
C ILE A 11 4.02 -2.20 9.33
N GLY A 12 4.93 -3.12 9.66
CA GLY A 12 5.73 -3.83 8.64
C GLY A 12 4.86 -4.58 7.63
N PHE A 13 3.88 -5.35 8.12
CA PHE A 13 2.90 -6.04 7.26
C PHE A 13 2.10 -5.08 6.38
N PHE A 14 1.69 -3.94 6.95
CA PHE A 14 1.00 -2.88 6.22
C PHE A 14 1.84 -2.31 5.08
N LEU A 15 3.13 -2.04 5.33
CA LEU A 15 4.05 -1.49 4.33
C LEU A 15 4.29 -2.47 3.17
N ILE A 16 4.42 -3.77 3.47
CA ILE A 16 4.53 -4.82 2.45
C ILE A 16 3.26 -4.89 1.59
N SER A 17 2.09 -4.81 2.22
CA SER A 17 0.80 -4.82 1.53
C SER A 17 0.66 -3.63 0.57
N ASN A 18 1.05 -2.42 1.01
CA ASN A 18 1.09 -1.22 0.15
C ASN A 18 2.12 -1.37 -0.98
N LEU A 19 3.26 -2.03 -0.73
CA LEU A 19 4.29 -2.25 -1.74
C LEU A 19 3.77 -3.16 -2.86
N LEU A 20 3.11 -4.26 -2.53
CA LEU A 20 2.46 -5.15 -3.49
C LEU A 20 1.43 -4.41 -4.35
N PHE A 21 0.65 -3.53 -3.72
CA PHE A 21 -0.33 -2.69 -4.43
C PHE A 21 0.32 -1.68 -5.37
N SER A 22 1.40 -1.02 -4.94
CA SER A 22 2.18 -0.11 -5.77
C SER A 22 2.73 -0.84 -7.01
N LEU A 23 3.24 -2.06 -6.83
CA LEU A 23 3.71 -2.91 -7.93
C LEU A 23 2.57 -3.29 -8.90
N LEU A 24 1.40 -3.68 -8.39
CA LEU A 24 0.21 -3.94 -9.20
C LEU A 24 -0.19 -2.72 -10.04
N TYR A 25 -0.19 -1.53 -9.44
CA TYR A 25 -0.47 -0.28 -10.14
C TYR A 25 0.59 0.09 -11.17
N MET A 26 1.86 -0.21 -10.89
CA MET A 26 2.96 -0.01 -11.82
C MET A 26 2.81 -0.91 -13.07
N LEU A 27 2.44 -2.18 -12.86
CA LEU A 27 2.14 -3.12 -13.94
C LEU A 27 0.94 -2.65 -14.77
N SER A 28 -0.19 -2.38 -14.12
CA SER A 28 -1.39 -1.90 -14.80
C SER A 28 -2.35 -1.19 -13.84
N LYS A 29 -2.82 0.00 -14.26
CA LYS A 29 -3.90 0.75 -13.58
C LYS A 29 -5.16 -0.12 -13.42
N SER A 30 -5.49 -0.94 -14.43
CA SER A 30 -6.66 -1.82 -14.39
C SER A 30 -6.48 -2.95 -13.39
N ALA A 31 -5.27 -3.53 -13.31
CA ALA A 31 -4.97 -4.60 -12.35
C ALA A 31 -5.06 -4.10 -10.90
N GLY A 32 -4.45 -2.94 -10.60
CA GLY A 32 -4.54 -2.33 -9.27
C GLY A 32 -5.99 -2.00 -8.88
N LYS A 33 -6.75 -1.36 -9.78
CA LYS A 33 -8.15 -1.02 -9.53
C LYS A 33 -9.06 -2.25 -9.39
N GLY A 34 -8.84 -3.27 -10.22
CA GLY A 34 -9.59 -4.52 -10.20
C GLY A 34 -9.32 -5.33 -8.94
N PHE A 35 -8.05 -5.41 -8.52
CA PHE A 35 -7.67 -6.09 -7.28
C PHE A 35 -8.25 -5.37 -6.05
N TYR A 36 -8.20 -4.04 -6.00
CA TYR A 36 -8.87 -3.27 -4.95
C TYR A 36 -10.36 -3.58 -4.86
N ARG A 37 -11.06 -3.50 -5.99
CA ARG A 37 -12.50 -3.79 -6.05
C ARG A 37 -12.82 -5.24 -5.65
N TRP A 38 -11.95 -6.19 -5.99
CA TRP A 38 -12.08 -7.58 -5.58
C TRP A 38 -11.85 -7.76 -4.07
N THR A 39 -10.85 -7.10 -3.48
CA THR A 39 -10.62 -7.14 -2.03
C THR A 39 -11.69 -6.41 -1.23
N SER A 40 -12.31 -5.39 -1.83
CA SER A 40 -13.29 -4.51 -1.19
C SER A 40 -14.73 -4.88 -1.57
N HIS A 41 -15.02 -6.15 -1.89
CA HIS A 41 -16.29 -6.68 -2.43
C HIS A 41 -17.50 -5.76 -2.18
N ASP A 42 -18.21 -5.38 -3.25
CA ASP A 42 -19.24 -4.32 -3.29
C ASP A 42 -20.33 -4.38 -2.19
N ASP A 43 -20.51 -5.52 -1.48
CA ASP A 43 -21.54 -5.72 -0.45
C ASP A 43 -21.04 -5.66 1.02
N LEU A 44 -19.74 -5.52 1.28
CA LEU A 44 -19.18 -5.52 2.64
C LEU A 44 -18.48 -4.18 2.93
N GLU A 45 -19.27 -3.13 3.16
CA GLU A 45 -18.79 -1.80 3.56
C GLU A 45 -17.82 -1.84 4.76
N ILE A 46 -18.01 -2.80 5.67
CA ILE A 46 -17.13 -3.04 6.83
C ILE A 46 -15.73 -3.49 6.37
N LEU A 47 -15.64 -4.33 5.34
CA LEU A 47 -14.37 -4.78 4.80
C LEU A 47 -13.63 -3.62 4.12
N VAL A 48 -14.35 -2.68 3.50
CA VAL A 48 -13.76 -1.44 2.97
C VAL A 48 -13.13 -0.62 4.10
N ILE A 49 -13.79 -0.48 5.27
CA ILE A 49 -13.24 0.27 6.41
C ILE A 49 -11.99 -0.41 6.98
N VAL A 50 -11.94 -1.74 7.02
CA VAL A 50 -10.79 -2.50 7.53
C VAL A 50 -9.62 -2.49 6.54
N THR A 51 -9.92 -2.53 5.24
CA THR A 51 -8.93 -2.52 4.15
C THR A 51 -8.50 -1.11 3.74
N ALA A 52 -9.26 -0.08 4.08
CA ALA A 52 -8.99 1.32 3.71
C ALA A 52 -7.66 1.85 4.27
N PRO A 53 -7.28 1.58 5.53
CA PRO A 53 -5.93 1.88 5.98
C PRO A 53 -4.92 1.12 5.13
N LEU A 54 -5.10 -0.20 4.98
CA LEU A 54 -4.12 -1.13 4.39
C LEU A 54 -3.86 -0.92 2.90
N PHE A 55 -4.89 -0.60 2.12
CA PHE A 55 -4.83 -0.57 0.66
C PHE A 55 -5.43 0.71 0.08
N GLY A 56 -6.32 1.37 0.81
CA GLY A 56 -7.03 2.57 0.35
C GLY A 56 -6.11 3.76 0.11
N LEU A 57 -5.05 3.92 0.91
CA LEU A 57 -4.08 5.00 0.73
C LEU A 57 -3.31 4.87 -0.59
N THR A 58 -2.80 3.67 -0.92
CA THR A 58 -2.11 3.43 -2.20
C THR A 58 -3.07 3.57 -3.38
N GLN A 59 -4.28 3.02 -3.25
CA GLN A 59 -5.34 3.10 -4.25
C GLN A 59 -5.69 4.55 -4.58
N TYR A 60 -5.95 5.37 -3.56
CA TYR A 60 -6.36 6.76 -3.71
C TYR A 60 -5.25 7.60 -4.35
N VAL A 61 -4.02 7.46 -3.86
CA VAL A 61 -2.86 8.19 -4.40
C VAL A 61 -2.60 7.76 -5.84
N ALA A 62 -2.59 6.45 -6.13
CA ALA A 62 -2.37 5.96 -7.49
C ALA A 62 -3.48 6.40 -8.46
N SER A 63 -4.76 6.32 -8.05
CA SER A 63 -5.88 6.76 -8.90
C SER A 63 -5.80 8.24 -9.22
N THR A 64 -5.54 9.07 -8.20
CA THR A 64 -5.39 10.52 -8.35
C THR A 64 -4.20 10.86 -9.25
N LEU A 65 -3.08 10.15 -9.12
CA LEU A 65 -1.90 10.33 -9.95
C LEU A 65 -2.17 9.99 -11.41
N TYR A 66 -2.87 8.88 -11.66
CA TYR A 66 -3.24 8.45 -13.01
C TYR A 66 -4.33 9.31 -13.66
N GLU A 67 -5.07 10.12 -12.89
CA GLU A 67 -6.05 11.07 -13.40
C GLU A 67 -5.44 12.46 -13.65
N LYS A 68 -4.56 12.93 -12.76
CA LYS A 68 -3.90 14.25 -12.90
C LYS A 68 -2.69 14.26 -13.83
N TYR A 69 -1.99 13.13 -13.97
CA TYR A 69 -0.74 13.07 -14.70
C TYR A 69 -0.76 12.01 -15.82
N ASN A 70 0.13 12.18 -16.80
CA ASN A 70 0.38 11.16 -17.81
C ASN A 70 0.81 9.84 -17.17
N TRP A 71 0.44 8.73 -17.81
CA TRP A 71 0.73 7.37 -17.36
C TRP A 71 2.22 7.13 -17.01
N PHE A 72 3.14 7.77 -17.74
CA PHE A 72 4.58 7.70 -17.48
C PHE A 72 4.99 8.38 -16.16
N LYS A 73 4.46 9.58 -15.89
CA LYS A 73 4.72 10.31 -14.64
C LYS A 73 4.12 9.57 -13.43
N ALA A 74 2.92 9.01 -13.59
CA ALA A 74 2.29 8.19 -12.56
C ALA A 74 3.16 6.98 -12.18
N ARG A 75 3.77 6.29 -13.17
CA ARG A 75 4.71 5.19 -12.91
C ARG A 75 5.98 5.63 -12.19
N ILE A 76 6.57 6.76 -12.57
CA ILE A 76 7.76 7.29 -11.85
C ILE A 76 7.44 7.59 -10.39
N LEU A 77 6.29 8.21 -10.12
CA LEU A 77 5.85 8.51 -8.76
C LEU A 77 5.57 7.24 -7.95
N LEU A 78 4.99 6.20 -8.57
CA LEU A 78 4.82 4.89 -7.94
C LEU A 78 6.15 4.21 -7.64
N ILE A 79 7.15 4.32 -8.52
CA ILE A 79 8.50 3.81 -8.25
C ILE A 79 9.10 4.51 -7.03
N LEU A 80 9.03 5.85 -6.98
CA LEU A 80 9.54 6.62 -5.85
C LEU A 80 8.83 6.23 -4.54
N TYR A 81 7.51 6.07 -4.60
CA TYR A 81 6.70 5.61 -3.47
C TYR A 81 7.07 4.19 -3.02
N SER A 82 7.28 3.26 -3.96
CA SER A 82 7.74 1.90 -3.64
C SER A 82 9.12 1.90 -2.97
N ILE A 83 10.06 2.73 -3.42
CA ILE A 83 11.38 2.87 -2.78
C ILE A 83 11.22 3.36 -1.33
N LEU A 84 10.38 4.37 -1.12
CA LEU A 84 10.09 4.89 0.22
C LEU A 84 9.49 3.79 1.12
N LEU A 85 8.53 3.02 0.61
CA LEU A 85 7.92 1.92 1.35
C LEU A 85 8.94 0.83 1.73
N VAL A 86 9.85 0.48 0.83
CA VAL A 86 10.91 -0.49 1.10
C VAL A 86 11.83 0.00 2.21
N ILE A 87 12.29 1.26 2.15
CA ILE A 87 13.13 1.85 3.19
C ILE A 87 12.40 1.82 4.54
N LEU A 88 11.13 2.24 4.55
CA LEU A 88 10.34 2.28 5.77
C LEU A 88 10.09 0.87 6.34
N ALA A 89 9.82 -0.12 5.47
CA ALA A 89 9.65 -1.50 5.89
C ALA A 89 10.92 -2.04 6.55
N ILE A 90 12.09 -1.83 5.93
CA ILE A 90 13.39 -2.25 6.50
C ILE A 90 13.59 -1.62 7.88
N LEU A 91 13.33 -0.32 8.05
CA LEU A 91 13.46 0.37 9.33
C LEU A 91 12.53 -0.23 10.40
N PHE A 92 11.28 -0.50 10.08
CA PHE A 92 10.33 -1.11 11.02
C PHE A 92 10.68 -2.56 11.37
N PHE A 93 11.25 -3.33 10.43
CA PHE A 93 11.72 -4.68 10.72
C PHE A 93 12.96 -4.68 11.61
N ILE A 94 13.92 -3.77 11.39
CA ILE A 94 15.08 -3.61 12.28
C ILE A 94 14.61 -3.18 13.68
N LEU A 95 13.67 -2.23 13.74
CA LEU A 95 13.11 -1.78 15.01
C LEU A 95 12.37 -2.91 15.74
N PHE A 96 11.66 -3.78 15.01
CA PHE A 96 11.00 -4.95 15.57
C PHE A 96 11.98 -5.96 16.16
N ASP A 97 13.11 -6.20 15.50
CA ASP A 97 14.16 -7.12 16.00
C ASP A 97 14.83 -6.59 17.29
N LEU A 98 14.87 -5.26 17.46
CA LEU A 98 15.51 -4.60 18.60
C LEU A 98 14.65 -4.57 19.89
N LEU A 99 13.33 -4.82 19.83
CA LEU A 99 12.34 -4.39 20.82
C LEU A 99 11.64 -5.54 21.56
#